data_AF-A0A3A8I3A1-F1
#
_entry.id   AF-A0A3A8I3A1-F1
#
_cell.length_a   1.000
_cell.length_b   1.000
_cell.length_c   1.000
_cell.angle_alpha   90.00
_cell.angle_beta   90.00
_cell.angle_gamma   90.00
#
_symmetry.space_group_name_H-M   'P 1'
#
loop_
_entity.id
_entity.type
_entity.pdbx_description
1 polymer ?
#
loop_
_entity_poly.entity_id
_entity_poly.type
_entity_poly.pdbx_seq_one_letter_code
_entity_poly.pdbx_strand_id
1 'polypeptide(L)'
;ARLPATGASRAAVRPLTSRPIDSRPPQNGPTGPGTVKGPTVRKLGDAQVLAQDSAIATAESALAQVAAKVREARPRGVDIPSDAEFNGELLRRVREARGLSIQQLADRTRISVRHLENVEADRYTALPTTVYLRGILMNLARELGLDPLRVSKSYLALFSEKPAKSGR
;
A
#
# COMPACT_ATOMS: atom_id res chain seq x y z
N ALA A 1 31.42 28.16 -39.79
CA ALA A 1 30.43 27.20 -40.34
C ALA A 1 30.24 26.09 -39.30
N ARG A 2 29.08 26.03 -38.61
CA ARG A 2 27.86 25.24 -38.96
C ARG A 2 28.12 23.73 -38.72
N LEU A 3 27.91 23.25 -37.49
CA LEU A 3 26.73 22.56 -36.92
C LEU A 3 26.96 21.02 -36.78
N PRO A 4 26.64 20.40 -35.63
CA PRO A 4 26.67 18.95 -35.43
C PRO A 4 25.36 18.25 -35.83
N ALA A 5 25.46 16.97 -36.19
CA ALA A 5 24.36 16.09 -36.57
C ALA A 5 23.61 15.54 -35.35
N THR A 6 22.30 15.81 -35.31
CA THR A 6 21.32 15.30 -34.34
C THR A 6 20.63 14.06 -34.91
N GLY A 7 20.54 13.00 -34.12
CA GLY A 7 19.83 11.76 -34.48
C GLY A 7 18.87 11.29 -33.39
N ALA A 8 17.74 10.78 -33.88
CA ALA A 8 16.80 9.83 -33.27
C ALA A 8 15.64 10.34 -32.39
N SER A 9 14.48 10.37 -33.06
CA SER A 9 13.22 9.69 -32.73
C SER A 9 12.44 10.08 -31.46
N ARG A 10 11.32 10.78 -31.69
CA ARG A 10 10.20 10.87 -30.75
C ARG A 10 8.90 10.45 -31.46
N ALA A 11 8.19 9.55 -30.80
CA ALA A 11 7.05 8.78 -31.29
C ALA A 11 5.83 9.65 -31.69
N ALA A 12 5.14 9.18 -32.71
CA ALA A 12 3.96 9.77 -33.31
C ALA A 12 2.75 9.79 -32.36
N VAL A 13 2.07 10.94 -32.31
CA VAL A 13 0.81 11.17 -31.60
C VAL A 13 -0.34 10.76 -32.53
N ARG A 14 -1.21 9.85 -32.09
CA ARG A 14 -2.38 9.40 -32.87
C ARG A 14 -3.58 10.32 -32.59
N PRO A 15 -4.35 10.76 -33.60
CA PRO A 15 -5.57 11.53 -33.40
C PRO A 15 -6.77 10.62 -33.06
N LEU A 16 -7.65 11.10 -32.17
CA LEU A 16 -8.95 10.50 -31.84
C LEU A 16 -9.98 10.90 -32.90
N THR A 17 -10.44 9.94 -33.70
CA THR A 17 -11.57 10.13 -34.62
C THR A 17 -12.88 9.70 -33.96
N SER A 18 -13.86 10.62 -33.98
CA SER A 18 -15.23 10.42 -33.54
C SER A 18 -15.98 9.48 -34.49
N ARG A 19 -16.82 8.59 -33.94
CA ARG A 19 -17.71 7.71 -34.73
C ARG A 19 -19.14 8.26 -34.74
N PRO A 20 -19.86 8.17 -35.88
CA PRO A 20 -21.23 8.66 -36.03
C PRO A 20 -22.25 7.67 -35.47
N ILE A 21 -23.38 8.20 -34.99
CA ILE A 21 -24.53 7.46 -34.47
C ILE A 21 -25.50 7.22 -35.63
N ASP A 22 -25.69 5.95 -35.99
CA ASP A 22 -26.55 5.53 -37.09
C ASP A 22 -28.03 5.50 -36.69
N SER A 23 -28.91 5.79 -37.63
CA SER A 23 -30.33 6.12 -37.42
C SER A 23 -31.28 5.15 -38.13
N ARG A 24 -32.20 4.53 -37.34
CA ARG A 24 -33.48 3.86 -37.74
C ARG A 24 -33.33 2.60 -38.63
N PRO A 25 -34.38 1.78 -38.94
CA PRO A 25 -35.85 1.85 -38.73
C PRO A 25 -36.43 0.49 -38.19
N PRO A 26 -37.71 0.05 -38.35
CA PRO A 26 -38.90 0.64 -38.98
C PRO A 26 -40.22 0.59 -38.17
N GLN A 27 -41.18 1.36 -38.68
CA GLN A 27 -42.59 1.37 -38.32
C GLN A 27 -43.35 0.29 -39.13
N ASN A 28 -44.37 -0.34 -38.55
CA ASN A 28 -45.55 -0.87 -39.25
C ASN A 28 -46.71 -1.04 -38.23
N GLY A 29 -47.85 -0.38 -38.49
CA GLY A 29 -49.10 -0.44 -37.68
C GLY A 29 -49.95 -1.70 -38.00
N PRO A 30 -51.30 -1.70 -37.92
CA PRO A 30 -52.24 -0.65 -37.47
C PRO A 30 -53.48 -1.17 -36.66
N THR A 31 -54.36 -0.24 -36.25
CA THR A 31 -55.85 -0.34 -36.13
C THR A 31 -56.53 -1.18 -35.02
N GLY A 32 -57.44 -0.52 -34.26
CA GLY A 32 -58.73 -1.12 -33.84
C GLY A 32 -59.27 -0.71 -32.45
N PRO A 33 -60.56 -0.31 -32.31
CA PRO A 33 -61.11 0.34 -31.10
C PRO A 33 -61.90 -0.61 -30.18
N GLY A 34 -61.95 -0.33 -28.87
CA GLY A 34 -62.71 -1.15 -27.92
C GLY A 34 -62.84 -0.55 -26.52
N THR A 35 -63.88 0.26 -26.36
CA THR A 35 -64.75 0.47 -25.19
C THR A 35 -64.53 -0.43 -23.96
N VAL A 36 -64.34 0.15 -22.76
CA VAL A 36 -65.29 0.21 -21.60
C VAL A 36 -64.60 0.22 -20.21
N LYS A 37 -65.11 1.13 -19.36
CA LYS A 37 -65.26 1.10 -17.88
C LYS A 37 -64.01 1.11 -16.99
N GLY A 38 -63.87 2.18 -16.20
CA GLY A 38 -63.03 2.20 -14.98
C GLY A 38 -63.72 1.48 -13.80
N PRO A 39 -63.44 1.84 -12.54
CA PRO A 39 -62.17 2.32 -11.96
C PRO A 39 -61.76 1.43 -10.76
N THR A 40 -60.47 1.15 -10.52
CA THR A 40 -60.04 0.69 -9.18
C THR A 40 -58.58 1.05 -8.90
N VAL A 41 -58.44 1.81 -7.81
CA VAL A 41 -57.22 2.21 -7.13
C VAL A 41 -56.27 1.03 -6.92
N ARG A 42 -55.00 1.16 -7.34
CA ARG A 42 -53.87 0.49 -6.68
C ARG A 42 -52.70 1.45 -6.52
N LYS A 43 -52.38 1.63 -5.24
CA LYS A 43 -51.40 2.51 -4.62
C LYS A 43 -49.99 2.20 -5.15
N LEU A 44 -49.26 3.24 -5.58
CA LEU A 44 -47.79 3.17 -5.68
C LEU A 44 -47.25 2.83 -4.29
N GLY A 45 -46.50 1.75 -4.17
CA GLY A 45 -45.84 1.34 -2.94
C GLY A 45 -44.59 0.51 -3.23
N ASP A 46 -43.44 1.09 -2.94
CA ASP A 46 -42.42 0.49 -2.07
C ASP A 46 -41.81 -0.88 -2.45
N ALA A 47 -41.60 -1.17 -3.74
CA ALA A 47 -41.03 -2.46 -4.14
C ALA A 47 -39.55 -2.43 -4.60
N GLN A 48 -38.93 -1.26 -4.82
CA GLN A 48 -37.58 -1.21 -5.41
C GLN A 48 -36.45 -0.78 -4.46
N VAL A 49 -36.74 -0.20 -3.29
CA VAL A 49 -35.72 0.42 -2.43
C VAL A 49 -35.06 -0.60 -1.48
N LEU A 50 -35.75 -1.67 -1.08
CA LEU A 50 -35.23 -2.62 -0.08
C LEU A 50 -34.07 -3.53 -0.56
N ALA A 51 -33.89 -3.70 -1.88
CA ALA A 51 -32.87 -4.61 -2.42
C ALA A 51 -31.50 -3.95 -2.61
N GLN A 52 -31.43 -2.61 -2.63
CA GLN A 52 -30.18 -1.88 -2.83
C GLN A 52 -29.40 -1.70 -1.52
N ASP A 53 -30.10 -1.59 -0.39
CA ASP A 53 -29.50 -1.45 0.94
C ASP A 53 -28.69 -2.69 1.36
N SER A 54 -29.10 -3.88 0.91
CA SER A 54 -28.44 -5.15 1.25
C SER A 54 -27.07 -5.30 0.56
N ALA A 55 -26.91 -4.75 -0.65
CA ALA A 55 -25.67 -4.84 -1.41
C ALA A 55 -24.56 -3.93 -0.84
N ILE A 56 -24.92 -2.72 -0.37
CA ILE A 56 -23.98 -1.77 0.23
C ILE A 56 -23.47 -2.30 1.58
N ALA A 57 -24.37 -2.83 2.41
CA ALA A 57 -24.01 -3.44 3.70
C ALA A 57 -23.02 -4.61 3.56
N THR A 58 -23.11 -5.37 2.47
CA THR A 58 -22.20 -6.50 2.18
C THR A 58 -20.80 -6.02 1.75
N ALA A 59 -20.71 -4.89 1.02
CA ALA A 59 -19.44 -4.30 0.61
C ALA A 59 -18.70 -3.64 1.78
N GLU A 60 -19.42 -2.92 2.64
CA GLU A 60 -18.85 -2.27 3.83
C GLU A 60 -18.32 -3.29 4.84
N SER A 61 -19.07 -4.37 5.07
CA SER A 61 -18.64 -5.47 5.93
C SER A 61 -17.43 -6.22 5.37
N ALA A 62 -17.34 -6.42 4.05
CA ALA A 62 -16.14 -6.98 3.42
C ALA A 62 -14.90 -6.09 3.59
N LEU A 63 -15.05 -4.77 3.43
CA LEU A 63 -13.95 -3.81 3.61
C LEU A 63 -13.52 -3.72 5.09
N ALA A 64 -14.47 -3.74 6.02
CA ALA A 64 -14.20 -3.75 7.45
C ALA A 64 -13.48 -5.03 7.90
N GLN A 65 -13.83 -6.19 7.34
CA GLN A 65 -13.15 -7.44 7.63
C GLN A 65 -11.73 -7.48 7.05
N VAL A 66 -11.51 -6.93 5.85
CA VAL A 66 -10.16 -6.81 5.29
C VAL A 66 -9.32 -5.83 6.10
N ALA A 67 -9.87 -4.68 6.50
CA ALA A 67 -9.18 -3.70 7.35
C ALA A 67 -8.86 -4.25 8.76
N ALA A 68 -9.77 -5.01 9.35
CA ALA A 68 -9.55 -5.69 10.63
C ALA A 68 -8.46 -6.76 10.53
N LYS A 69 -8.46 -7.56 9.46
CA LYS A 69 -7.49 -8.65 9.25
C LYS A 69 -6.08 -8.13 8.93
N VAL A 70 -5.98 -7.00 8.22
CA VAL A 70 -4.70 -6.29 8.01
C VAL A 70 -4.15 -5.72 9.33
N ARG A 71 -5.02 -5.31 10.25
CA ARG A 71 -4.64 -4.76 11.56
C ARG A 71 -4.31 -5.84 12.61
N GLU A 72 -4.97 -7.01 12.54
CA GLU A 72 -4.74 -8.14 13.45
C GLU A 72 -3.44 -8.90 13.19
N ALA A 73 -2.88 -8.83 11.98
CA ALA A 73 -1.63 -9.51 11.63
C ALA A 73 -0.36 -8.85 12.21
N ARG A 74 -0.45 -7.83 13.07
CA ARG A 74 0.71 -7.29 13.79
C ARG A 74 0.94 -8.15 15.04
N PRO A 75 1.92 -9.09 15.03
CA PRO A 75 2.14 -9.93 16.20
C PRO A 75 2.45 -9.05 17.41
N ARG A 76 1.76 -9.36 18.51
CA ARG A 76 1.86 -8.70 19.81
C ARG A 76 3.34 -8.58 20.20
N GLY A 77 3.70 -7.40 20.68
CA GLY A 77 5.09 -6.95 20.85
C GLY A 77 5.92 -7.96 21.62
N VAL A 78 7.18 -8.11 21.21
CA VAL A 78 8.19 -8.71 22.07
C VAL A 78 8.23 -7.85 23.34
N ASP A 79 8.13 -8.46 24.52
CA ASP A 79 8.23 -7.76 25.81
C ASP A 79 9.67 -7.24 25.97
N ILE A 80 9.92 -6.06 25.40
CA ILE A 80 11.23 -5.42 25.41
C ILE A 80 11.27 -4.48 26.62
N PRO A 81 12.24 -4.63 27.52
CA PRO A 81 12.43 -3.74 28.66
C PRO A 81 12.48 -2.27 28.23
N SER A 82 11.96 -1.36 29.07
CA SER A 82 11.91 0.07 28.74
C SER A 82 13.31 0.71 28.59
N ASP A 83 14.32 0.08 29.17
CA ASP A 83 15.74 0.43 29.16
C ASP A 83 16.54 -0.31 28.07
N ALA A 84 15.91 -1.13 27.23
CA ALA A 84 16.61 -1.89 26.21
C ALA A 84 17.27 -1.00 25.16
N GLU A 85 18.54 -1.28 24.87
CA GLU A 85 19.29 -0.67 23.78
C GLU A 85 18.99 -1.40 22.45
N PHE A 86 18.55 -0.66 21.45
CA PHE A 86 18.26 -1.20 20.12
C PHE A 86 19.51 -1.18 19.24
N ASN A 87 20.38 -2.17 19.44
CA ASN A 87 21.52 -2.45 18.56
C ASN A 87 21.14 -3.41 17.41
N GLY A 88 22.05 -3.63 16.46
CA GLY A 88 21.83 -4.53 15.33
C GLY A 88 21.48 -5.96 15.75
N GLU A 89 22.16 -6.47 16.78
CA GLU A 89 21.93 -7.81 17.29
C GLU A 89 20.52 -8.00 17.86
N LEU A 90 20.01 -7.03 18.64
CA LEU A 90 18.65 -7.08 19.18
C LEU A 90 17.62 -7.06 18.05
N LEU A 91 17.80 -6.18 17.06
CA LEU A 91 16.91 -6.10 15.91
C LEU A 91 16.86 -7.41 15.13
N ARG A 92 18.01 -8.07 14.97
CA ARG A 92 18.12 -9.40 14.38
C ARG A 92 17.35 -10.46 15.19
N ARG A 93 17.55 -10.49 16.51
CA ARG A 93 16.83 -11.42 17.40
C ARG A 93 15.32 -11.23 17.33
N VAL A 94 14.85 -9.98 17.30
CA VAL A 94 13.43 -9.66 17.15
C VAL A 94 12.89 -10.13 15.80
N ARG A 95 13.66 -9.95 14.71
CA ARG A 95 13.29 -10.48 13.38
C ARG A 95 13.16 -11.99 13.40
N GLU A 96 14.15 -12.69 13.95
CA GLU A 96 14.18 -14.15 14.02
C GLU A 96 13.06 -14.70 14.92
N ALA A 97 12.77 -14.04 16.05
CA ALA A 97 11.65 -14.39 16.93
C ALA A 97 10.28 -14.24 16.24
N ARG A 98 10.19 -13.39 15.21
CA ARG A 98 8.99 -13.24 14.36
C ARG A 98 8.93 -14.24 13.21
N GLY A 99 9.93 -15.12 13.08
CA GLY A 99 10.03 -16.09 11.98
C GLY A 99 10.24 -15.44 10.62
N LEU A 100 10.77 -14.21 10.57
CA LEU A 100 11.02 -13.50 9.32
C LEU A 100 12.44 -13.74 8.83
N SER A 101 12.60 -14.14 7.57
CA SER A 101 13.90 -14.10 6.92
C SER A 101 14.29 -12.66 6.56
N ILE A 102 15.59 -12.42 6.37
CA ILE A 102 16.09 -11.11 5.91
C ILE A 102 15.48 -10.71 4.55
N GLN A 103 15.22 -11.70 3.67
CA GLN A 103 14.61 -11.51 2.36
C GLN A 103 13.14 -11.08 2.50
N GLN A 104 12.36 -11.79 3.32
CA GLN A 104 10.97 -11.42 3.58
C GLN A 104 10.85 -10.02 4.18
N LEU A 105 11.78 -9.64 5.07
CA LEU A 105 11.81 -8.30 5.64
C LEU A 105 12.14 -7.24 4.59
N ALA A 106 13.09 -7.52 3.69
CA ALA A 106 13.43 -6.66 2.56
C ALA A 106 12.21 -6.44 1.64
N ASP A 107 11.50 -7.51 1.28
CA ASP A 107 10.34 -7.46 0.40
C ASP A 107 9.21 -6.60 1.00
N ARG A 108 8.95 -6.76 2.30
CA ARG A 108 7.89 -6.02 3.01
C ARG A 108 8.22 -4.56 3.21
N THR A 109 9.48 -4.25 3.55
CA THR A 109 9.91 -2.87 3.85
C THR A 109 10.36 -2.09 2.62
N ARG A 110 10.57 -2.76 1.48
CA ARG A 110 11.21 -2.21 0.26
C ARG A 110 12.62 -1.67 0.51
N ILE A 111 13.32 -2.23 1.50
CA ILE A 111 14.71 -1.89 1.82
C ILE A 111 15.60 -3.00 1.26
N SER A 112 16.75 -2.65 0.69
CA SER A 112 17.67 -3.66 0.17
C SER A 112 18.17 -4.57 1.29
N VAL A 113 18.30 -5.87 0.98
CA VAL A 113 18.86 -6.88 1.91
C VAL A 113 20.19 -6.42 2.47
N ARG A 114 21.08 -5.88 1.61
CA ARG A 114 22.38 -5.35 2.02
C ARG A 114 22.30 -4.29 3.12
N HIS A 115 21.34 -3.37 3.05
CA HIS A 115 21.17 -2.36 4.09
C HIS A 115 20.65 -2.97 5.39
N LEU A 116 19.70 -3.91 5.32
CA LEU A 116 19.18 -4.60 6.50
C LEU A 116 20.28 -5.41 7.19
N GLU A 117 21.09 -6.14 6.44
CA GLU A 117 22.23 -6.89 6.98
C GLU A 117 23.28 -5.97 7.61
N ASN A 118 23.55 -4.80 7.00
CA ASN A 118 24.48 -3.85 7.58
C ASN A 118 23.97 -3.28 8.91
N VAL A 119 22.65 -3.07 9.03
CA VAL A 119 22.02 -2.64 10.29
C VAL A 119 22.08 -3.75 11.32
N GLU A 120 21.68 -4.97 10.99
CA GLU A 120 21.69 -6.12 11.92
C GLU A 120 23.10 -6.53 12.38
N ALA A 121 24.11 -6.27 11.55
CA ALA A 121 25.51 -6.55 11.88
C ALA A 121 26.26 -5.33 12.45
N ASP A 122 25.58 -4.23 12.75
CA ASP A 122 26.17 -3.00 13.27
C ASP A 122 27.38 -2.50 12.42
N ARG A 123 27.32 -2.72 11.08
CA ARG A 123 28.37 -2.31 10.14
C ARG A 123 28.29 -0.83 9.84
N TYR A 124 28.55 0.00 10.84
CA TYR A 124 28.39 1.46 10.80
C TYR A 124 29.10 2.14 9.63
N THR A 125 30.23 1.61 9.16
CA THR A 125 30.99 2.14 8.01
C THR A 125 30.32 1.89 6.66
N ALA A 126 29.42 0.92 6.57
CA ALA A 126 28.69 0.56 5.36
C ALA A 126 27.21 0.99 5.40
N LEU A 127 26.83 1.78 6.42
CA LEU A 127 25.51 2.36 6.53
C LEU A 127 25.40 3.64 5.67
N PRO A 128 24.20 3.94 5.16
CA PRO A 128 23.95 5.16 4.42
C PRO A 128 23.93 6.39 5.34
N THR A 129 23.70 7.57 4.75
CA THR A 129 23.59 8.82 5.51
C THR A 129 22.56 8.73 6.62
N THR A 130 22.81 9.43 7.73
CA THR A 130 21.98 9.37 8.95
C THR A 130 20.49 9.66 8.70
N VAL A 131 20.19 10.57 7.78
CA VAL A 131 18.81 10.91 7.37
C VAL A 131 18.12 9.70 6.73
N TYR A 132 18.80 8.99 5.83
CA TYR A 132 18.24 7.81 5.18
C TYR A 132 18.22 6.59 6.12
N LEU A 133 19.26 6.43 6.94
CA LEU A 133 19.33 5.40 7.98
C LEU A 133 18.16 5.51 8.97
N ARG A 134 17.79 6.73 9.38
CA ARG A 134 16.61 6.95 10.23
C ARG A 134 15.35 6.38 9.57
N GLY A 135 15.15 6.63 8.29
CA GLY A 135 14.01 6.09 7.54
C GLY A 135 14.00 4.56 7.50
N ILE A 136 15.16 3.95 7.26
CA ILE A 136 15.35 2.48 7.31
C ILE A 136 14.95 1.94 8.68
N LEU A 137 15.47 2.51 9.76
CA LEU A 137 15.21 2.07 11.14
C LEU A 137 13.73 2.21 11.51
N MET A 138 13.08 3.29 11.08
CA MET A 138 11.64 3.48 11.33
C MET A 138 10.79 2.44 10.60
N ASN A 139 11.09 2.14 9.33
CA ASN A 139 10.36 1.13 8.56
C ASN A 139 10.59 -0.29 9.12
N LEU A 140 11.85 -0.60 9.45
CA LEU A 140 12.22 -1.84 10.13
C LEU A 140 11.42 -2.02 11.42
N ALA A 141 11.41 -1.01 12.29
CA ALA A 141 10.69 -1.05 13.56
C ALA A 141 9.18 -1.25 13.38
N ARG A 142 8.56 -0.61 12.38
CA ARG A 142 7.13 -0.80 12.08
C ARG A 142 6.83 -2.25 11.73
N GLU A 143 7.62 -2.85 10.84
CA GLU A 143 7.47 -4.24 10.41
C GLU A 143 7.74 -5.22 11.57
N LEU A 144 8.76 -4.93 12.37
CA LEU A 144 9.09 -5.65 13.61
C LEU A 144 8.20 -5.27 14.78
N GLY A 145 7.10 -4.53 14.58
CA GLY A 145 6.12 -4.22 15.62
C GLY A 145 6.69 -3.50 16.85
N LEU A 146 7.84 -2.88 16.70
CA LEU A 146 8.51 -2.05 17.69
C LEU A 146 8.04 -0.61 17.58
N ASP A 147 8.38 0.20 18.59
CA ASP A 147 8.23 1.65 18.53
C ASP A 147 9.30 2.25 17.60
N PRO A 148 8.92 2.86 16.45
CA PRO A 148 9.88 3.43 15.50
C PRO A 148 10.75 4.54 16.08
N LEU A 149 10.20 5.35 17.01
CA LEU A 149 10.94 6.45 17.60
C LEU A 149 12.00 5.95 18.58
N ARG A 150 11.64 4.98 19.43
CA ARG A 150 12.61 4.34 20.35
C ARG A 150 13.74 3.66 19.60
N VAL A 151 13.42 2.83 18.59
CA VAL A 151 14.42 2.11 17.80
C VAL A 151 15.37 3.08 17.10
N SER A 152 14.83 4.04 16.36
CA SER A 152 15.66 4.99 15.60
C SER A 152 16.52 5.87 16.50
N LYS A 153 15.99 6.34 17.64
CA LYS A 153 16.76 7.15 18.59
C LYS A 153 17.89 6.36 19.25
N SER A 154 17.58 5.17 19.76
CA SER A 154 18.57 4.32 20.46
C SER A 154 19.69 3.87 19.52
N TYR A 155 19.35 3.36 18.33
CA TYR A 155 20.35 2.93 17.36
C TYR A 155 21.25 4.08 16.88
N LEU A 156 20.67 5.27 16.64
CA LEU A 156 21.47 6.43 16.20
C LEU A 156 22.38 6.97 17.32
N ALA A 157 21.99 6.85 18.59
CA ALA A 157 22.87 7.17 19.71
C ALA A 157 24.11 6.27 19.70
N LEU A 158 23.91 4.95 19.58
CA LEU A 158 25.00 3.97 19.46
C LEU A 158 25.89 4.24 18.24
N PHE A 159 25.30 4.58 17.09
CA PHE A 159 26.03 4.95 15.87
C PHE A 159 26.94 6.18 16.08
N SER A 160 26.49 7.14 16.90
CA SER A 160 27.18 8.41 17.13
C SER A 160 28.28 8.30 18.19
N GLU A 161 28.17 7.32 19.11
CA GLU A 161 29.16 7.01 20.15
C GLU A 161 30.30 6.12 19.65
N LYS A 162 30.05 5.30 18.63
CA LYS A 162 31.03 4.34 18.08
C LYS A 162 31.82 4.75 16.82
N PRO A 163 31.89 6.02 16.35
CA PRO A 163 32.68 6.29 15.15
C PRO A 163 34.18 6.31 15.50
N ALA A 164 34.98 5.71 14.60
CA ALA A 164 36.45 5.77 14.50
C ALA A 164 37.29 4.81 15.37
N LYS A 165 37.23 3.50 15.08
CA LYS A 165 38.43 2.62 15.12
C LYS A 165 38.40 1.57 14.02
N SER A 166 38.66 1.97 12.78
CA SER A 166 39.19 1.04 11.76
C SER A 166 39.85 1.86 10.65
N GLY A 167 41.11 2.21 10.85
CA GLY A 167 41.89 3.03 9.91
C GLY A 167 43.19 3.51 10.55
N ARG A 168 44.08 2.58 10.86
CA ARG A 168 45.52 2.80 10.82
C ARG A 168 46.07 1.95 9.70
#